data_AF-M3IGF2-F1
#
_entry.id   AF-M3IGF2-F1
#
_cell.length_a   1.000
_cell.length_b   1.000
_cell.length_c   1.000
_cell.angle_alpha   90.00
_cell.angle_beta   90.00
_cell.angle_gamma   90.00
#
_symmetry.space_group_name_H-M   'P 1'
#
loop_
_entity.id
_entity.type
_entity.pdbx_description
1 polymer ?
#
loop_
_entity_poly.entity_id
_entity_poly.type
_entity_poly.pdbx_seq_one_letter_code
_entity_poly.pdbx_strand_id
1 'polypeptide(L)'
;MFFGTGKYSQAGKILREKFPELSPSQLEFNDSLLERWKLSSKIENYSKPYAYVKVSDGCNRGCSFCIIPSFRGKFAESPLDDILRDTNRAIRAGAKEICLVSQDTVYYGRDSEILLDMVRKVAEIDSLEILRLLYLYPDKKPKS
;
A
#
# COMPACT_ATOMS: atom_id res chain seq x y z
N MET A 1 7.48 -14.78 20.03
CA MET A 1 8.10 -14.45 18.72
C MET A 1 7.23 -13.41 18.04
N PHE A 2 7.77 -12.21 17.82
CA PHE A 2 7.05 -11.13 17.14
C PHE A 2 7.14 -11.32 15.62
N PHE A 3 6.05 -11.77 15.01
CA PHE A 3 5.85 -11.72 13.57
C PHE A 3 5.08 -10.44 13.25
N GLY A 4 5.63 -9.59 12.40
CA GLY A 4 5.06 -8.30 12.05
C GLY A 4 5.51 -7.89 10.65
N THR A 5 4.83 -6.89 10.10
CA THR A 5 5.00 -6.43 8.71
C THR A 5 6.41 -6.00 8.30
N GLY A 6 7.31 -5.71 9.25
CA GLY A 6 8.71 -5.38 8.96
C GLY A 6 9.59 -6.58 8.58
N LYS A 7 9.07 -7.81 8.71
CA LYS A 7 9.79 -9.06 8.42
C LYS A 7 9.13 -9.89 7.33
N TYR A 8 8.28 -9.30 6.48
CA TYR A 8 7.63 -10.02 5.39
C TYR A 8 8.64 -10.70 4.44
N SER A 9 9.78 -10.06 4.18
CA SER A 9 10.87 -10.66 3.40
C SER A 9 11.47 -11.92 4.03
N GLN A 10 11.37 -12.07 5.35
CA GLN A 10 11.85 -13.23 6.11
C GLN A 10 10.74 -14.26 6.37
N ALA A 11 9.49 -13.97 6.00
CA ALA A 11 8.34 -14.83 6.31
C ALA A 11 8.54 -16.25 5.76
N GLY A 12 9.04 -16.40 4.53
CA GLY A 12 9.30 -17.71 3.94
C GLY A 12 10.34 -18.53 4.72
N LYS A 13 11.38 -17.89 5.28
CA LYS A 13 12.38 -18.58 6.12
C LYS A 13 11.77 -19.02 7.45
N ILE A 14 11.05 -18.12 8.12
CA ILE A 14 10.40 -18.39 9.41
C ILE A 14 9.37 -19.52 9.28
N LEU A 15 8.59 -19.51 8.19
CA LEU A 15 7.60 -20.56 7.92
C LEU A 15 8.27 -21.92 7.75
N ARG A 16 9.35 -22.01 6.97
CA ARG A 16 10.11 -23.27 6.79
C ARG A 16 10.77 -23.77 8.07
N GLU A 17 11.30 -22.87 8.90
CA GLU A 17 11.92 -23.25 10.17
C GLU A 17 10.90 -23.75 11.21
N LYS A 18 9.70 -23.18 11.21
CA LYS A 18 8.67 -23.49 12.22
C LYS A 18 7.69 -24.58 11.84
N PHE A 19 7.46 -24.74 10.54
CA PHE A 19 6.50 -25.68 9.98
C PHE A 19 7.20 -26.55 8.94
N PRO A 20 8.17 -27.39 9.36
CA PRO A 20 8.94 -28.25 8.45
C PRO A 20 8.06 -29.26 7.70
N GLU A 21 6.84 -29.54 8.19
CA GLU A 21 5.82 -30.34 7.54
C GLU A 21 5.20 -29.67 6.30
N LEU A 22 5.34 -28.35 6.14
CA LEU A 22 4.96 -27.63 4.93
C LEU A 22 6.00 -27.90 3.83
N SER A 23 5.97 -29.12 3.29
CA SER A 23 6.78 -29.49 2.13
C SER A 23 6.41 -28.61 0.92
N PRO A 24 7.38 -28.09 0.15
CA PRO A 24 7.13 -27.38 -1.12
C PRO A 24 6.27 -28.18 -2.09
N SER A 25 6.29 -29.52 -2.01
CA SER A 25 5.48 -30.41 -2.86
C SER A 25 3.99 -30.45 -2.52
N GLN A 26 3.58 -29.88 -1.36
CA GLN A 26 2.19 -29.81 -0.91
C GLN A 26 1.62 -28.39 -0.94
N LEU A 27 2.46 -27.41 -1.23
CA LEU A 27 2.04 -26.03 -1.40
C LEU A 27 1.81 -25.81 -2.90
N GLU A 28 0.58 -25.52 -3.30
CA GLU A 28 0.35 -24.76 -4.54
C GLU A 28 0.97 -23.37 -4.33
N PHE A 29 2.30 -23.31 -4.45
CA PHE A 29 3.03 -22.09 -4.35
C PHE A 29 2.71 -21.32 -5.63
N ASN A 30 1.90 -20.28 -5.49
CA ASN A 30 1.44 -19.51 -6.62
C ASN A 30 2.62 -18.69 -7.15
N ASP A 31 3.42 -19.27 -8.05
CA ASP A 31 4.63 -18.65 -8.62
C ASP A 31 4.35 -17.25 -9.21
N SER A 32 3.11 -17.02 -9.66
CA SER A 32 2.66 -15.69 -10.10
C SER A 32 2.75 -14.62 -9.01
N LEU A 33 2.65 -14.99 -7.73
CA LEU A 33 2.83 -14.08 -6.59
C LEU A 33 4.29 -13.67 -6.41
N LEU A 34 5.27 -14.54 -6.66
CA LEU A 34 6.69 -14.16 -6.55
C LEU A 34 7.06 -13.05 -7.54
N GLU A 35 6.62 -13.17 -8.80
CA GLU A 35 6.82 -12.13 -9.80
C GLU A 35 6.10 -10.83 -9.44
N ARG A 36 4.88 -10.92 -8.87
CA ARG A 36 4.16 -9.75 -8.35
C ARG A 36 4.94 -9.01 -7.25
N TRP A 37 5.58 -9.75 -6.33
CA TRP A 37 6.37 -9.16 -5.24
C TRP A 37 7.66 -8.48 -5.72
N LYS A 38 8.25 -8.94 -6.82
CA LYS A 38 9.43 -8.31 -7.44
C LYS A 38 9.08 -6.99 -8.15
N LEU A 39 7.83 -6.81 -8.56
CA LEU A 39 7.44 -5.74 -9.48
C LEU A 39 7.18 -4.40 -8.77
N SER A 40 6.43 -4.40 -7.66
CA SER A 40 6.17 -3.19 -6.86
C SER A 40 5.75 -3.54 -5.44
N SER A 41 6.39 -2.92 -4.45
CA SER A 41 5.97 -2.98 -3.04
C SER A 41 4.85 -2.00 -2.70
N LYS A 42 4.41 -1.19 -3.68
CA LYS A 42 3.39 -0.14 -3.53
C LYS A 42 2.04 -0.51 -4.13
N ILE A 43 1.98 -1.55 -4.97
CA ILE A 43 0.73 -2.04 -5.58
C ILE A 43 0.37 -3.41 -5.05
N GLU A 44 -0.83 -3.57 -4.51
CA GLU A 44 -1.40 -4.88 -4.19
C GLU A 44 -2.54 -5.23 -5.15
N ASN A 45 -2.75 -6.53 -5.40
CA ASN A 45 -3.81 -7.05 -6.28
C ASN A 45 -3.77 -6.55 -7.73
N TYR A 46 -2.57 -6.28 -8.25
CA TYR A 46 -2.29 -5.74 -9.59
C TYR A 46 -3.07 -6.32 -10.79
N SER A 47 -3.56 -7.57 -10.74
CA SER A 47 -4.30 -8.24 -11.82
C SER A 47 -5.78 -8.51 -11.51
N LYS A 48 -6.34 -7.87 -10.47
CA LYS A 48 -7.75 -7.96 -10.09
C LYS A 48 -8.51 -6.76 -10.67
N PRO A 49 -9.86 -6.77 -10.70
CA PRO A 49 -10.66 -5.62 -11.13
C PRO A 49 -10.39 -4.34 -10.31
N TYR A 50 -9.76 -4.47 -9.15
CA TYR A 50 -9.27 -3.36 -8.34
C TYR A 50 -7.80 -3.56 -7.94
N ALA A 51 -7.09 -2.47 -7.70
CA ALA A 51 -5.76 -2.50 -7.11
C ALA A 51 -5.60 -1.47 -5.98
N TYR A 52 -4.82 -1.82 -4.96
CA TYR A 52 -4.44 -0.88 -3.91
C TYR A 52 -3.14 -0.19 -4.31
N VAL A 53 -3.10 1.14 -4.23
CA VAL A 53 -1.90 1.94 -4.51
C VAL A 53 -1.54 2.74 -3.26
N LYS A 54 -0.34 2.50 -2.72
CA LYS A 54 0.11 3.15 -1.48
C LYS A 54 0.65 4.56 -1.72
N VAL A 55 -0.04 5.56 -1.18
CA VAL A 55 0.32 6.99 -1.32
C VAL A 55 1.25 7.50 -0.22
N SER A 56 1.30 6.83 0.92
CA SER A 56 2.24 7.11 2.01
C SER A 56 2.38 5.91 2.96
N ASP A 57 3.43 5.90 3.78
CA ASP A 57 3.65 4.93 4.84
C ASP A 57 3.94 5.63 6.17
N GLY A 58 3.82 4.90 7.27
CA GLY A 58 3.93 5.48 8.62
C GLY A 58 2.79 6.46 8.95
N CYS A 59 2.81 6.99 10.17
CA CYS A 59 1.79 7.94 10.63
C CYS A 59 2.35 8.84 11.74
N ASN A 60 2.00 10.12 11.71
CA ASN A 60 2.37 11.10 12.75
C ASN A 60 1.24 11.37 13.75
N ARG A 61 0.12 10.63 13.69
CA ARG A 61 -0.97 10.80 14.66
C ARG A 61 -0.59 10.20 16.01
N GLY A 62 -0.84 10.98 17.07
CA GLY A 62 -0.70 10.54 18.47
C GLY A 62 -1.90 9.74 18.97
N CYS A 63 -2.37 8.76 18.19
CA CYS A 63 -3.52 7.94 18.59
C CYS A 63 -3.11 7.03 19.77
N SER A 64 -3.77 7.16 20.92
CA SER A 64 -3.43 6.43 22.16
C SER A 64 -3.43 4.91 22.03
N PHE A 65 -4.25 4.39 21.12
CA PHE A 65 -4.40 2.96 20.85
C PHE A 65 -3.47 2.44 19.74
N CYS A 66 -2.79 3.33 18.99
CA CYS A 66 -2.12 2.96 17.75
C CYS A 66 -0.60 2.81 17.94
N ILE A 67 -0.07 1.63 17.60
CA ILE A 67 1.38 1.35 17.65
C ILE A 67 2.13 1.76 16.37
N ILE A 68 1.41 2.19 15.32
CA ILE A 68 1.97 2.48 13.99
C ILE A 68 3.17 3.45 14.04
N PRO A 69 3.14 4.57 14.78
CA PRO A 69 4.30 5.48 14.82
C PRO A 69 5.59 4.80 15.30
N SER A 70 5.50 3.85 16.23
CA SER A 70 6.65 3.10 16.76
C SER A 70 7.09 1.96 15.84
N PHE A 71 6.17 1.39 15.07
CA PHE A 71 6.42 0.18 14.28
C PHE A 71 6.72 0.43 12.80
N ARG A 72 5.94 1.30 12.15
CA ARG A 72 6.13 1.71 10.75
C ARG A 72 6.99 2.98 10.63
N GLY A 73 7.20 3.68 11.75
CA GLY A 73 7.93 4.94 11.79
C GLY A 73 7.03 6.15 11.52
N LYS A 74 7.70 7.30 11.40
CA LYS A 74 7.06 8.58 11.07
C LYS A 74 6.48 8.54 9.64
N PHE A 75 5.55 9.46 9.40
CA PHE A 75 4.96 9.65 8.08
C PHE A 75 6.03 9.88 7.00
N ALA A 76 5.99 9.07 5.95
CA ALA A 76 6.79 9.18 4.75
C ALA A 76 5.86 9.15 3.52
N GLU A 77 5.94 10.19 2.70
CA GLU A 77 5.11 10.32 1.51
C GLU A 77 5.70 9.58 0.30
N SER A 78 4.83 9.01 -0.54
CA SER A 78 5.23 8.59 -1.88
C SER A 78 5.29 9.80 -2.81
N PRO A 79 6.34 9.93 -3.63
CA PRO A 79 6.35 10.92 -4.72
C PRO A 79 5.13 10.74 -5.63
N LEU A 80 4.57 11.85 -6.12
CA LEU A 80 3.42 11.83 -7.00
C LEU A 80 3.69 11.01 -8.28
N ASP A 81 4.86 11.17 -8.89
CA ASP A 81 5.25 10.41 -10.09
C ASP A 81 5.27 8.90 -9.86
N ASP A 82 5.67 8.46 -8.65
CA ASP A 82 5.61 7.06 -8.28
C ASP A 82 4.17 6.56 -8.21
N ILE A 83 3.28 7.34 -7.60
CA ILE A 83 1.85 7.01 -7.48
C ILE A 83 1.23 6.91 -8.87
N LEU A 84 1.48 7.88 -9.75
CA LEU A 84 0.95 7.88 -11.12
C LEU A 84 1.50 6.72 -11.94
N ARG A 85 2.79 6.43 -11.83
CA ARG A 85 3.42 5.27 -12.48
C ARG A 85 2.77 3.97 -12.01
N ASP A 86 2.62 3.79 -10.70
CA ASP A 86 2.09 2.58 -10.12
C ASP A 86 0.61 2.38 -10.45
N THR A 87 -0.18 3.45 -10.44
CA THR A 87 -1.58 3.42 -10.88
C THR A 87 -1.69 3.04 -12.36
N ASN A 88 -0.94 3.70 -13.25
CA ASN A 88 -0.93 3.36 -14.68
C ASN A 88 -0.57 1.89 -14.91
N ARG A 89 0.36 1.38 -14.12
CA ARG A 89 0.76 -0.02 -14.15
C ARG A 89 -0.43 -0.91 -13.83
N ALA A 90 -1.12 -0.67 -12.72
CA ALA A 90 -2.28 -1.45 -12.31
C ALA A 90 -3.41 -1.44 -13.36
N ILE A 91 -3.70 -0.27 -13.93
CA ILE A 91 -4.68 -0.12 -15.01
C ILE A 91 -4.29 -0.95 -16.24
N ARG A 92 -3.02 -0.89 -16.67
CA ARG A 92 -2.53 -1.71 -17.81
C ARG A 92 -2.63 -3.20 -17.57
N ALA A 93 -2.70 -3.64 -16.31
CA ALA A 93 -2.90 -5.04 -15.94
C ALA A 93 -4.36 -5.43 -15.73
N GLY A 94 -5.30 -4.52 -16.02
CA GLY A 94 -6.73 -4.80 -16.03
C GLY A 94 -7.49 -4.31 -14.79
N ALA A 95 -6.85 -3.59 -13.87
CA ALA A 95 -7.59 -2.91 -12.82
C ALA A 95 -8.50 -1.82 -13.43
N LYS A 96 -9.73 -1.75 -12.93
CA LYS A 96 -10.73 -0.72 -13.26
C LYS A 96 -10.98 0.22 -12.10
N GLU A 97 -10.71 -0.26 -10.89
CA GLU A 97 -10.77 0.51 -9.65
C GLU A 97 -9.37 0.67 -9.03
N ILE A 98 -9.08 1.88 -8.58
CA ILE A 98 -7.86 2.19 -7.83
C ILE A 98 -8.25 2.65 -6.44
N CYS A 99 -7.76 1.92 -5.45
CA CYS A 99 -7.93 2.21 -4.03
C CYS A 99 -6.65 2.86 -3.50
N LEU A 100 -6.67 4.18 -3.29
CA LEU A 100 -5.57 4.89 -2.65
C LEU A 100 -5.56 4.56 -1.15
N VAL A 101 -4.42 4.03 -0.69
CA VAL A 101 -4.26 3.57 0.70
C VAL A 101 -3.07 4.22 1.38
N SER A 102 -3.24 4.46 2.68
CA SER A 102 -2.19 4.88 3.61
C SER A 102 -2.65 4.66 5.05
N GLN A 103 -1.87 5.10 6.04
CA GLN A 103 -2.32 5.15 7.43
C GLN A 103 -3.21 6.38 7.72
N ASP A 104 -3.01 7.47 6.98
CA ASP A 104 -3.82 8.69 7.06
C ASP A 104 -3.74 9.45 5.72
N THR A 105 -4.73 9.22 4.85
CA THR A 105 -4.68 9.72 3.47
C THR A 105 -4.85 11.22 3.41
N VAL A 106 -5.58 11.81 4.38
CA VAL A 106 -5.76 13.28 4.42
C VAL A 106 -4.46 14.03 4.74
N TYR A 107 -3.42 13.31 5.21
CA TYR A 107 -2.12 13.89 5.53
C TYR A 107 -1.15 13.96 4.34
N TYR A 108 -1.52 13.42 3.17
CA TYR A 108 -0.69 13.52 1.95
C TYR A 108 -0.36 14.98 1.61
N GLY A 109 0.91 15.24 1.29
CA GLY A 109 1.43 16.59 1.02
C GLY A 109 1.34 17.57 2.21
N ARG A 110 0.79 17.14 3.36
CA ARG A 110 0.47 17.97 4.54
C ARG A 110 -0.44 19.18 4.23
N ASP A 111 -0.99 19.26 3.03
CA ASP A 111 -1.76 20.36 2.48
C ASP A 111 -2.96 19.80 1.70
N SER A 112 -4.14 20.42 1.84
CA SER A 112 -5.36 19.92 1.17
C SER A 112 -5.33 20.13 -0.33
N GLU A 113 -4.70 21.19 -0.83
CA GLU A 113 -4.57 21.45 -2.26
C GLU A 113 -3.62 20.44 -2.91
N ILE A 114 -2.53 20.06 -2.23
CA ILE A 114 -1.61 19.02 -2.73
C ILE A 114 -2.30 17.65 -2.77
N LEU A 115 -3.07 17.30 -1.74
CA LEU A 115 -3.91 16.09 -1.76
C LEU A 115 -4.90 16.12 -2.91
N LEU A 116 -5.58 17.24 -3.12
CA LEU A 116 -6.58 17.39 -4.17
C LEU A 116 -5.97 17.33 -5.57
N ASP A 117 -4.79 17.94 -5.76
CA ASP A 117 -4.00 17.83 -7.00
C ASP A 117 -3.62 16.38 -7.30
N MET A 118 -3.11 15.64 -6.30
CA MET A 118 -2.79 14.21 -6.46
C MET A 118 -4.04 13.40 -6.84
N VAL A 119 -5.17 13.61 -6.16
CA VAL A 119 -6.43 12.91 -6.46
C VAL A 119 -6.92 13.22 -7.88
N ARG A 120 -6.86 14.48 -8.31
CA ARG A 120 -7.24 14.89 -9.68
C ARG A 120 -6.36 14.22 -10.72
N LYS A 121 -5.04 14.27 -10.55
CA LYS A 121 -4.10 13.66 -11.49
C LYS A 121 -4.25 12.14 -11.59
N VAL A 122 -4.59 11.47 -10.48
CA VAL A 122 -4.92 10.04 -10.51
C VAL A 122 -6.25 9.80 -11.23
N ALA A 123 -7.26 10.63 -10.98
CA ALA A 123 -8.58 10.53 -11.62
C ALA A 123 -8.54 10.78 -13.14
N GLU A 124 -7.55 11.54 -13.62
CA GLU A 124 -7.32 11.83 -15.05
C GLU A 124 -6.64 10.67 -15.81
N ILE A 125 -6.26 9.58 -15.14
CA ILE A 125 -5.64 8.42 -15.81
C ILE A 125 -6.67 7.72 -16.68
N ASP A 126 -6.36 7.60 -17.98
CA ASP A 126 -7.20 6.90 -18.94
C ASP A 126 -7.56 5.48 -18.49
N SER A 127 -8.81 5.07 -18.73
CA SER A 127 -9.38 3.75 -18.38
C SER A 127 -9.58 3.47 -16.89
N LEU A 128 -9.29 4.42 -16.00
CA LEU A 128 -9.72 4.38 -14.61
C LEU A 128 -11.23 4.65 -14.54
N GLU A 129 -11.98 3.74 -13.93
CA GLU A 129 -13.44 3.87 -13.81
C GLU A 129 -13.86 4.30 -12.40
N ILE A 130 -13.13 3.82 -11.37
CA ILE A 130 -13.45 4.12 -9.97
C ILE A 130 -12.17 4.50 -9.22
N LEU A 131 -12.16 5.71 -8.66
CA LEU A 131 -11.14 6.12 -7.70
C LEU A 131 -11.71 6.08 -6.28
N ARG A 132 -11.15 5.23 -5.42
CA ARG A 132 -11.54 5.13 -4.01
C ARG A 132 -10.43 5.64 -3.10
N LEU A 133 -10.79 6.51 -2.17
CA LEU A 133 -9.90 6.92 -1.09
C LEU A 133 -10.25 6.12 0.16
N LEU A 134 -9.24 5.55 0.80
CA LEU A 134 -9.38 4.83 2.06
C LEU A 134 -8.61 5.53 3.18
N TYR A 135 -9.02 5.29 4.43
CA TYR A 135 -8.33 5.78 5.63
C TYR A 135 -8.27 7.31 5.72
N LEU A 136 -9.44 7.96 5.57
CA LEU A 136 -9.59 9.40 5.81
C LEU A 136 -9.87 9.62 7.29
N TYR A 137 -8.87 10.09 8.03
CA TYR A 137 -9.05 10.39 9.45
C TYR A 137 -9.77 11.74 9.63
N PRO A 138 -10.84 11.81 10.46
CA PRO A 138 -11.72 12.98 10.50
C PRO A 138 -11.14 14.19 11.25
N ASP A 139 -10.26 13.98 12.21
CA ASP A 139 -9.72 15.09 13.00
C ASP A 139 -8.70 15.92 12.21
N LYS A 140 -8.50 17.14 12.71
CA LYS A 140 -7.46 18.07 12.22
C LYS A 140 -6.13 17.36 11.99
N LYS A 141 -5.45 17.75 10.91
CA LYS A 141 -4.14 17.21 10.56
C LYS A 141 -3.18 17.38 11.74
N PRO A 142 -2.38 16.36 12.10
CA PRO A 142 -1.39 16.47 13.16
C PRO A 142 -0.40 17.59 12.85
N LYS A 143 0.02 18.34 13.88
CA LYS A 143 1.03 19.39 13.74
C LYS A 143 2.38 18.75 13.36
N SER A 144 3.06 19.32 12.36
CA SER A 144 4.36 18.88 11.85
C SER A 144 5.46 19.00 12.89
#